data_AF-X1C8N2-F1
#
_entry.id   AF-X1C8N2-F1
#
_cell.length_a   1.000
_cell.length_b   1.000
_cell.length_c   1.000
_cell.angle_alpha   90.00
_cell.angle_beta   90.00
_cell.angle_gamma   90.00
#
_symmetry.space_group_name_H-M   'P 1'
#
loop_
_entity.id
_entity.type
_entity.pdbx_description
1 polymer ?
#
loop_
_entity_poly.entity_id
_entity_poly.type
_entity_poly.pdbx_seq_one_letter_code
_entity_poly.pdbx_strand_id
1 'polypeptide(L)' 'MSEYSKDYTVDELMTVLMAREVRNDDVMIVGVATPMVWAAFTLAKVTHAPDAIYHYIMGNTFVMEPR' A
#
# COMPACT_ATOMS: atom_id res chain seq x y z
N MET A 1 4.95 -25.66 -10.58
CA MET A 1 3.92 -24.80 -9.95
C MET A 1 4.49 -24.34 -8.62
N SER A 2 4.48 -23.04 -8.34
CA SER A 2 4.83 -22.54 -7.01
C SER A 2 3.81 -23.04 -6.00
N GLU A 3 4.27 -23.57 -4.88
CA GLU A 3 3.39 -23.89 -3.76
C GLU A 3 2.95 -22.58 -3.11
N TYR A 4 1.64 -22.34 -3.03
CA TYR A 4 1.10 -21.17 -2.35
C TYR A 4 1.09 -21.43 -0.84
N SER A 5 1.56 -20.46 -0.06
CA SER A 5 1.36 -20.50 1.39
C SER A 5 -0.14 -20.63 1.68
N LYS A 6 -0.50 -21.45 2.66
CA LYS A 6 -1.88 -21.58 3.15
C LYS A 6 -2.06 -20.94 4.52
N ASP A 7 -0.96 -20.51 5.12
CA ASP A 7 -0.91 -19.93 6.46
C ASP A 7 -0.76 -18.43 6.32
N TYR A 8 -1.88 -17.75 6.08
CA TYR A 8 -1.94 -16.29 6.06
C TYR A 8 -2.68 -15.82 7.31
N THR A 9 -2.11 -14.82 7.94
CA THR A 9 -2.78 -14.10 9.02
C THR A 9 -3.91 -13.23 8.46
N VAL A 10 -4.87 -12.89 9.32
CA VAL A 10 -5.96 -11.97 8.96
C VAL A 10 -5.39 -10.60 8.55
N ASP A 11 -4.30 -10.15 9.18
CA ASP A 11 -3.66 -8.88 8.88
C ASP A 11 -3.06 -8.85 7.47
N GLU A 12 -2.44 -9.95 7.03
CA GLU A 12 -1.93 -10.09 5.66
C GLU A 12 -3.06 -10.08 4.63
N LEU A 13 -4.15 -10.80 4.90
CA LEU A 13 -5.33 -10.81 4.03
C LEU A 13 -5.92 -9.41 3.89
N MET A 14 -6.10 -8.69 5.01
CA MET A 14 -6.61 -7.31 5.00
C MET A 14 -5.66 -6.35 4.26
N THR A 15 -4.36 -6.50 4.45
CA THR A 15 -3.35 -5.69 3.76
C THR A 15 -3.42 -5.88 2.24
N VAL A 16 -3.53 -7.13 1.78
CA VAL A 16 -3.66 -7.44 0.35
C VAL A 16 -4.99 -6.92 -0.21
N LEU A 17 -6.10 -7.05 0.51
CA LEU A 17 -7.39 -6.53 0.06
C LEU A 17 -7.35 -5.01 -0.08
N MET A 18 -6.78 -4.29 0.89
CA MET A 18 -6.61 -2.84 0.79
C MET A 18 -5.67 -2.44 -0.35
N ALA A 19 -4.59 -3.18 -0.57
CA ALA A 19 -3.65 -2.90 -1.66
C ALA A 19 -4.33 -2.98 -3.03
N ARG A 20 -5.30 -3.88 -3.21
CA ARG A 20 -6.03 -4.08 -4.47
C ARG A 20 -7.01 -2.96 -4.83
N GLU A 21 -7.38 -2.13 -3.85
CA GLU A 21 -8.24 -0.97 -4.11
C GLU A 21 -7.47 0.20 -4.74
N VAL A 22 -6.14 0.18 -4.65
CA VAL A 22 -5.26 1.22 -5.22
C VAL A 22 -5.13 1.04 -6.72
N ARG A 23 -5.27 2.14 -7.46
CA ARG A 23 -4.99 2.22 -8.90
C ARG A 23 -3.60 2.81 -9.13
N ASN A 24 -3.01 2.48 -10.28
CA ASN A 24 -1.66 2.93 -10.62
C ASN A 24 -1.54 4.46 -10.71
N ASP A 25 -2.64 5.17 -10.94
CA ASP A 25 -2.72 6.63 -11.04
C ASP A 25 -3.28 7.31 -9.77
N ASP A 26 -3.49 6.57 -8.69
CA ASP A 26 -4.06 7.12 -7.46
C ASP A 26 -3.06 7.99 -6.67
N VAL A 27 -3.62 8.99 -5.98
CA VAL A 27 -2.91 9.75 -4.93
C VAL A 27 -3.27 9.14 -3.58
N MET A 28 -2.35 8.35 -3.05
CA MET A 28 -2.45 7.63 -1.78
C MET A 28 -2.18 8.57 -0.60
N ILE A 29 -3.24 9.03 0.07
CA ILE A 29 -3.13 9.90 1.24
C ILE A 29 -2.89 9.06 2.50
N VAL A 30 -1.72 9.24 3.12
CA VAL A 30 -1.37 8.52 4.35
C VAL A 30 -1.64 9.42 5.55
N GLY A 31 -2.57 8.98 6.41
CA GLY A 31 -2.93 9.67 7.66
C GLY A 31 -1.95 9.44 8.82
N VAL A 32 -2.22 10.07 9.96
CA VAL A 32 -1.49 9.79 11.21
C VAL A 32 -2.05 8.49 11.81
N ALA A 33 -1.16 7.62 12.30
CA ALA A 33 -1.49 6.37 13.00
C ALA A 33 -2.23 5.30 12.17
N THR A 34 -1.95 5.19 10.86
CA THR A 34 -2.52 4.15 9.99
C THR A 34 -1.45 3.18 9.45
N PRO A 35 -0.78 2.37 10.30
CA PRO A 35 0.34 1.51 9.88
C PRO A 35 -0.08 0.40 8.90
N MET A 36 -1.32 -0.11 9.00
CA MET A 36 -1.81 -1.15 8.10
C MET A 36 -2.08 -0.61 6.69
N VAL A 37 -2.61 0.62 6.59
CA VAL A 37 -2.82 1.31 5.30
C VAL A 37 -1.48 1.61 4.63
N TRP A 38 -0.48 2.01 5.42
CA TRP A 38 0.89 2.19 4.94
C TRP A 38 1.47 0.92 4.31
N ALA A 39 1.31 -0.23 4.98
CA ALA A 39 1.73 -1.52 4.44
C ALA A 39 1.00 -1.86 3.13
N ALA A 40 -0.31 -1.60 3.06
CA ALA A 40 -1.11 -1.85 1.86
C ALA A 40 -0.69 -0.97 0.67
N PHE A 41 -0.48 0.33 0.89
CA PHE A 41 0.00 1.24 -0.16
C PHE A 41 1.41 0.88 -0.63
N THR A 42 2.30 0.52 0.30
CA THR A 42 3.65 0.02 -0.04
C THR A 42 3.56 -1.24 -0.88
N LEU A 43 2.69 -2.18 -0.51
CA LEU A 43 2.47 -3.40 -1.28
C LEU A 43 1.91 -3.11 -2.68
N ALA A 44 0.95 -2.19 -2.82
CA ALA A 44 0.40 -1.79 -4.11
C ALA A 44 1.50 -1.20 -5.01
N LYS A 45 2.32 -0.30 -4.46
CA LYS A 45 3.44 0.37 -5.13
C LYS A 45 4.48 -0.61 -5.70
N VAL A 46 4.86 -1.63 -4.93
CA VAL A 46 5.88 -2.62 -5.36
C VAL A 46 5.31 -3.76 -6.23
N THR A 47 3.99 -3.78 -6.48
CA THR A 47 3.35 -4.86 -7.24
C THR A 47 2.71 -4.38 -8.53
N HIS A 48 1.60 -3.65 -8.45
CA HIS A 48 0.73 -3.35 -9.60
C HIS A 48 0.46 -1.86 -9.79
N ALA A 49 0.83 -1.02 -8.83
CA ALA A 49 0.62 0.42 -8.84
C ALA A 49 1.94 1.23 -8.65
N PRO A 50 3.01 0.98 -9.44
CA PRO A 50 4.30 1.67 -9.28
C PRO A 50 4.23 3.19 -9.43
N ASP A 51 3.28 3.73 -10.17
CA ASP A 51 3.18 5.16 -10.45
C ASP A 51 2.31 5.92 -9.42
N ALA A 52 1.68 5.20 -8.48
CA ALA A 52 0.78 5.79 -7.49
C ALA A 52 1.54 6.75 -6.55
N ILE A 53 1.00 7.93 -6.28
CA ILE A 53 1.74 9.00 -5.57
C ILE A 53 1.41 8.96 -4.09
N TYR A 54 2.42 9.00 -3.21
CA TYR A 54 2.19 9.19 -1.78
C TYR A 54 1.96 10.66 -1.47
N HIS A 55 0.91 10.96 -0.71
CA HIS A 55 0.71 12.24 -0.06
C HIS A 55 0.82 12.06 1.45
N TYR A 56 1.93 12.55 2.02
CA TYR A 56 2.14 12.54 3.46
C TYR A 56 1.49 13.77 4.07
N ILE A 57 0.48 13.57 4.91
CA ILE A 57 -0.16 14.69 5.61
C ILE A 57 0.80 15.35 6.61
N MET A 58 1.79 14.59 7.11
CA MET A 58 2.90 15.11 7.90
C MET A 58 3.87 15.84 6.96
N GLY A 59 3.69 17.15 6.83
CA GLY A 59 4.50 18.00 5.96
C GLY A 59 3.88 18.32 4.59
N ASN A 60 2.66 17.84 4.30
CA ASN A 60 1.92 18.09 3.04
C ASN A 60 2.79 17.92 1.78
N THR A 61 3.56 16.84 1.73
CA THR A 61 4.52 16.59 0.65
C THR A 61 4.06 15.41 -0.20
N PHE A 62 4.19 15.56 -1.51
CA PHE A 62 4.00 14.48 -2.49
C PHE A 62 5.33 13.77 -2.74
N VAL A 63 5.33 12.44 -2.68
CA VAL A 63 6.53 11.64 -2.89
C VAL A 63 6.22 10.47 -3.81
N MET A 64 7.11 10.24 -4.76
CA MET A 64 6.99 9.15 -5.74
C MET A 64 7.60 7.85 -5.25
N GLU A 65 8.46 7.88 -4.22
CA GLU A 65 9.12 6.70 -3.66
C GLU A 65 8.83 6.63 -2.15
N PRO A 66 8.48 5.45 -1.61
CA PRO A 66 8.34 5.28 -0.18
C PRO A 66 9.69 5.50 0.50
N ARG A 67 9.71 6.35 1.53
CA ARG A 67 10.87 6.57 2.42
C ARG A 67 10.71 5.85 3.74
#